data_AF-W0J6C8-F1
#
_entry.id   AF-W0J6C8-F1
#
_cell.length_a   1.000
_cell.length_b   1.000
_cell.length_c   1.000
_cell.angle_alpha   90.00
_cell.angle_beta   90.00
_cell.angle_gamma   90.00
#
_symmetry.space_group_name_H-M   'P 1'
#
loop_
_entity.id
_entity.type
_entity.pdbx_description
1 polymer ?
#
loop_
_entity_poly.entity_id
_entity_poly.type
_entity_poly.pdbx_seq_one_letter_code
_entity_poly.pdbx_strand_id
1 'polypeptide(L)'
;MKTLPPIAAAPAATLFSLQAPVYPLAQLQTVRDGFGYALALLFMVGFFWGVLKIWSGANAISKGDPDGKSGVVAGIIIAAAATIMGALFAIFGMQDAVLTPSF
;
A
#
# COMPACT_ATOMS: atom_id res chain seq x y z
N MET A 1 -34.11 -65.51 22.82
CA MET A 1 -33.35 -65.25 21.58
C MET A 1 -32.29 -64.21 21.89
N LYS A 2 -31.06 -64.50 21.49
CA LYS A 2 -29.79 -63.88 21.89
C LYS A 2 -29.65 -62.50 21.24
N THR A 3 -29.26 -61.48 22.01
CA THR A 3 -29.05 -60.09 21.57
C THR A 3 -27.90 -59.98 20.58
N LEU A 4 -28.09 -59.28 19.46
CA LEU A 4 -26.99 -58.81 18.61
C LEU A 4 -26.53 -57.42 19.08
N PRO A 5 -25.21 -57.18 19.20
CA PRO A 5 -24.66 -55.89 19.61
C PRO A 5 -24.87 -54.78 18.56
N PRO A 6 -24.82 -53.51 18.98
CA PRO A 6 -25.17 -52.34 18.19
C PRO A 6 -24.24 -52.16 16.99
N ILE A 7 -24.82 -51.97 15.81
CA ILE A 7 -24.08 -51.53 14.63
C ILE A 7 -23.70 -50.07 14.90
N ALA A 8 -22.45 -49.85 15.31
CA ALA A 8 -21.86 -48.53 15.35
C ALA A 8 -21.90 -47.94 13.94
N ALA A 9 -22.87 -47.07 13.67
CA ALA A 9 -22.82 -46.16 12.54
C ALA A 9 -21.69 -45.16 12.82
N ALA A 10 -20.47 -45.52 12.41
CA ALA A 10 -19.35 -44.60 12.42
C ALA A 10 -19.66 -43.38 11.52
N PRO A 11 -19.22 -42.19 11.92
CA PRO A 11 -19.71 -40.90 11.44
C PRO A 11 -19.14 -40.56 10.06
N ALA A 12 -19.99 -40.51 9.04
CA ALA A 12 -19.57 -40.15 7.68
C ALA A 12 -20.41 -39.01 7.07
N ALA A 13 -20.85 -38.09 7.93
CA ALA A 13 -21.24 -36.76 7.50
C ALA A 13 -20.61 -35.73 8.45
N THR A 14 -19.31 -35.91 8.72
CA THR A 14 -18.46 -34.75 9.00
C THR A 14 -18.55 -33.91 7.75
N LEU A 15 -19.40 -32.89 7.83
CA LEU A 15 -19.52 -31.80 6.88
C LEU A 15 -18.09 -31.35 6.59
N PHE A 16 -17.53 -31.85 5.49
CA PHE A 16 -16.31 -31.32 4.94
C PHE A 16 -16.75 -29.98 4.38
N SER A 17 -16.85 -28.98 5.26
CA SER A 17 -16.83 -27.60 4.85
C SER A 17 -15.58 -27.50 4.00
N LEU A 18 -15.76 -27.41 2.69
CA LEU A 18 -14.79 -26.83 1.79
C LEU A 18 -14.63 -25.38 2.24
N GLN A 19 -13.95 -25.20 3.36
CA GLN A 19 -13.35 -23.96 3.78
C GLN A 19 -12.27 -23.74 2.73
N ALA A 20 -12.69 -23.20 1.59
CA ALA A 20 -11.78 -22.70 0.58
C ALA A 20 -10.79 -21.83 1.36
N PRO A 21 -9.48 -22.06 1.24
CA PRO A 21 -8.50 -21.22 1.91
C PRO A 21 -8.73 -19.76 1.49
N VAL A 22 -9.38 -18.96 2.35
CA VAL A 22 -9.61 -17.51 2.15
C VAL A 22 -8.30 -16.72 2.33
N TYR A 23 -7.15 -17.40 2.22
CA TYR A 23 -5.82 -16.82 2.37
C TYR A 23 -5.43 -15.78 1.30
N PRO A 24 -5.95 -15.74 0.05
CA PRO A 24 -5.45 -14.74 -0.89
C PRO A 24 -5.94 -13.32 -0.59
N LEU A 25 -7.13 -13.14 -0.02
CA LEU A 25 -7.70 -11.79 0.17
C LEU A 25 -7.11 -11.05 1.38
N ALA A 26 -6.87 -11.74 2.49
CA ALA A 26 -6.29 -11.14 3.70
C ALA A 26 -4.81 -10.72 3.50
N GLN A 27 -4.07 -11.46 2.68
CA GLN A 27 -2.68 -11.12 2.34
C GLN A 27 -2.61 -9.91 1.42
N LEU A 28 -3.54 -9.78 0.46
CA LEU A 28 -3.61 -8.61 -0.41
C LEU A 28 -3.87 -7.33 0.40
N GLN A 29 -4.74 -7.38 1.42
CA GLN A 29 -5.05 -6.22 2.25
C GLN A 29 -3.84 -5.74 3.05
N THR A 30 -3.14 -6.65 3.72
CA THR A 30 -1.89 -6.33 4.46
C THR A 30 -0.82 -5.70 3.55
N VAL A 31 -0.66 -6.23 2.33
CA VAL A 31 0.29 -5.68 1.36
C VAL A 31 -0.13 -4.28 0.89
N ARG A 32 -1.42 -4.05 0.68
CA ARG A 32 -1.96 -2.75 0.28
C ARG A 32 -1.76 -1.69 1.37
N ASP A 33 -2.08 -2.05 2.61
CA ASP A 33 -1.89 -1.19 3.77
C ASP A 33 -0.41 -0.84 3.95
N GLY A 34 0.47 -1.85 3.92
CA GLY A 34 1.91 -1.65 3.99
C GLY A 34 2.46 -0.77 2.87
N PHE A 35 1.97 -0.95 1.64
CA PHE A 35 2.34 -0.12 0.50
C PHE A 35 1.83 1.32 0.63
N GLY A 36 0.60 1.52 1.14
CA GLY A 36 0.05 2.85 1.44
C GLY A 36 0.87 3.60 2.49
N TYR A 37 1.26 2.93 3.58
CA TYR A 37 2.14 3.51 4.60
C TYR A 37 3.53 3.84 4.03
N ALA A 38 4.10 2.96 3.21
CA ALA A 38 5.39 3.21 2.56
C ALA A 38 5.34 4.41 1.60
N LEU A 39 4.25 4.54 0.82
CA LEU A 39 4.01 5.68 -0.05
C LEU A 39 3.87 6.98 0.73
N ALA A 40 3.12 6.96 1.84
CA ALA A 40 2.96 8.12 2.71
C ALA A 40 4.31 8.57 3.30
N LEU A 41 5.14 7.62 3.75
CA LEU A 41 6.49 7.90 4.24
C LEU A 41 7.41 8.44 3.13
N LEU A 42 7.36 7.86 1.93
CA LEU A 42 8.10 8.36 0.76
C LEU A 42 7.71 9.80 0.42
N PHE A 43 6.42 10.13 0.45
CA PHE A 43 5.98 11.51 0.25
C PHE A 43 6.43 12.43 1.35
N MET A 44 6.33 12.02 2.61
CA MET A 44 6.74 12.82 3.74
C MET A 44 8.24 13.16 3.64
N VAL A 45 9.09 12.15 3.46
CA VAL A 45 10.55 12.34 3.33
C VAL A 45 10.90 13.12 2.06
N GLY A 46 10.28 12.80 0.93
CA GLY A 46 10.52 13.47 -0.35
C GLY A 46 10.10 14.94 -0.34
N PHE A 47 9.01 15.27 0.36
CA PHE A 47 8.53 16.64 0.52
C PHE A 47 9.51 17.49 1.34
N PHE A 48 9.95 17.00 2.50
CA PHE A 48 10.95 17.73 3.31
C PHE A 48 12.26 17.92 2.54
N TRP A 49 12.73 16.91 1.83
CA TRP A 49 13.93 17.01 0.98
C TRP A 49 13.75 17.99 -0.19
N GLY A 50 12.57 18.00 -0.83
CA GLY A 50 12.24 18.93 -1.90
C GLY A 50 12.26 20.38 -1.42
N VAL A 51 11.59 20.66 -0.29
CA VAL A 51 11.54 22.01 0.32
C VAL A 51 12.96 22.47 0.71
N LEU A 52 13.75 21.62 1.35
CA LEU A 52 15.13 21.95 1.71
C LEU A 52 16.00 22.27 0.49
N LYS A 53 15.85 21.52 -0.62
CA LYS A 53 16.59 21.78 -1.86
C LYS A 53 16.17 23.09 -2.52
N ILE A 54 14.86 23.39 -2.57
CA ILE A 54 14.36 24.66 -3.09
C ILE A 54 14.89 25.82 -2.25
N TRP A 55 14.86 25.69 -0.93
CA TRP A 55 15.36 26.72 -0.02
C TRP A 55 16.87 26.93 -0.15
N SER A 56 17.66 25.85 -0.18
CA SER A 56 19.11 25.91 -0.39
C SER A 56 19.46 26.49 -1.76
N GLY A 57 18.75 26.10 -2.81
CA GLY A 57 18.93 26.63 -4.17
C GLY A 57 18.57 28.11 -4.23
N ALA A 58 17.44 28.52 -3.65
CA ALA A 58 17.04 29.93 -3.58
C ALA A 58 18.06 30.79 -2.83
N ASN A 59 18.59 30.29 -1.72
CA ASN A 59 19.63 30.97 -0.94
C ASN A 59 20.96 31.11 -1.71
N ALA A 60 21.31 30.12 -2.54
CA ALA A 60 22.48 30.19 -3.42
C ALA A 60 22.27 31.19 -4.58
N ILE A 61 21.07 31.24 -5.18
CA ILE A 61 20.71 32.26 -6.19
C ILE A 61 20.87 33.67 -5.60
N SER A 62 20.40 33.90 -4.37
CA SER A 62 20.52 35.21 -3.72
C SER A 62 21.97 35.64 -3.44
N LYS A 63 22.93 34.70 -3.48
CA LYS A 63 24.37 34.98 -3.32
C LYS A 63 25.11 35.12 -4.65
N GLY A 64 24.40 35.01 -5.77
CA GLY A 64 25.00 35.08 -7.11
C GLY A 64 25.67 33.78 -7.56
N ASP A 65 25.43 32.67 -6.87
CA ASP A 65 25.99 31.37 -7.22
C ASP A 65 25.23 30.77 -8.44
N PRO A 66 25.94 30.47 -9.56
CA PRO A 66 25.33 29.83 -10.73
C PRO A 66 24.60 28.53 -10.43
N ASP A 67 25.04 27.79 -9.40
CA ASP A 67 24.46 26.50 -9.02
C ASP A 67 23.12 26.63 -8.26
N GLY A 68 22.73 27.83 -7.85
CA GLY A 68 21.46 28.02 -7.15
C GLY A 68 20.24 27.65 -7.99
N LYS A 69 20.30 27.86 -9.32
CA LYS A 69 19.23 27.49 -10.24
C LYS A 69 19.07 25.97 -10.36
N SER A 70 20.18 25.22 -10.35
CA SER A 70 20.14 23.76 -10.44
C SER A 70 19.55 23.15 -9.16
N GLY A 71 19.82 23.74 -7.99
CA GLY A 71 19.22 23.34 -6.71
C GLY A 71 17.69 23.50 -6.65
N VAL A 72 17.17 24.63 -7.15
CA VAL A 72 15.72 24.88 -7.24
C VAL A 72 15.06 23.92 -8.23
N VAL A 73 15.64 23.74 -9.42
CA VAL A 73 15.13 22.81 -10.44
C VAL A 73 15.12 21.38 -9.92
N ALA A 74 16.19 20.95 -9.24
CA ALA A 74 16.25 19.63 -8.61
C ALA A 74 15.15 19.44 -7.56
N GLY A 75 14.85 20.46 -6.76
CA GLY A 75 13.74 20.42 -5.80
C GLY A 75 12.36 20.29 -6.47
N ILE A 76 12.13 21.04 -7.55
CA ILE A 76 10.89 20.97 -8.34
C ILE A 76 10.70 19.59 -8.96
N ILE A 77 11.75 18.98 -9.51
CA ILE A 77 11.68 17.63 -10.11
C ILE A 77 11.30 16.58 -9.06
N ILE A 78 11.88 16.65 -7.86
CA ILE A 78 11.54 15.74 -6.75
C ILE A 78 10.07 15.90 -6.34
N ALA A 79 9.59 17.14 -6.23
CA ALA A 79 8.18 17.41 -5.93
C ALA A 79 7.24 16.92 -7.04
N ALA A 80 7.59 17.15 -8.31
CA ALA A 80 6.80 16.72 -9.46
C ALA A 80 6.71 15.18 -9.54
N ALA A 81 7.84 14.47 -9.36
CA ALA A 81 7.87 13.01 -9.36
C ALA A 81 6.98 12.42 -8.26
N ALA A 82 7.01 13.00 -7.06
CA ALA A 82 6.12 12.63 -5.98
C ALA A 82 4.64 12.83 -6.35
N THR A 83 4.30 14.02 -6.84
CA THR A 83 2.91 14.36 -7.19
C THR A 83 2.35 13.43 -8.28
N ILE A 84 3.17 13.07 -9.27
CA ILE A 84 2.80 12.11 -10.32
C ILE A 84 2.54 10.71 -9.73
N MET A 85 3.43 10.20 -8.88
CA MET A 85 3.22 8.90 -8.22
C MET A 85 1.94 8.87 -7.38
N GLY A 86 1.64 9.97 -6.66
CA GLY A 86 0.44 10.07 -5.83
C GLY A 86 -0.84 10.10 -6.68
N ALA A 87 -0.82 10.86 -7.78
CA ALA A 87 -1.93 10.92 -8.73
C ALA A 87 -2.19 9.57 -9.39
N LEU A 88 -1.14 8.86 -9.83
CA LEU A 88 -1.30 7.51 -10.39
C LEU A 88 -1.87 6.54 -9.34
N PHE A 89 -1.36 6.56 -8.10
CA PHE A 89 -1.88 5.73 -7.01
C PHE A 89 -3.38 5.97 -6.73
N ALA A 90 -3.81 7.23 -6.80
CA ALA A 90 -5.21 7.62 -6.67
C ALA A 90 -6.07 7.19 -7.86
N ILE A 91 -5.61 7.45 -9.10
CA ILE A 91 -6.35 7.12 -10.33
C ILE A 91 -6.53 5.60 -10.48
N PHE A 92 -5.52 4.79 -10.12
CA PHE A 92 -5.60 3.33 -10.19
C PHE A 92 -6.42 2.71 -9.05
N GLY A 93 -7.13 3.50 -8.24
CA GLY A 93 -8.11 3.00 -7.28
C GLY A 93 -7.49 2.12 -6.18
N MET A 94 -6.20 2.30 -5.87
CA MET A 94 -5.55 1.57 -4.78
C MET A 94 -6.07 1.93 -3.39
N GLN A 95 -6.94 2.93 -3.32
CA GLN A 95 -7.58 3.44 -2.10
C GLN A 95 -8.95 2.77 -1.84
N ASP A 96 -9.63 2.27 -2.90
CA ASP A 96 -11.06 1.92 -2.87
C ASP A 96 -11.40 0.47 -3.26
N ALA A 97 -10.44 -0.45 -3.38
CA ALA A 97 -10.82 -1.88 -3.47
C ALA A 97 -11.30 -2.39 -2.10
N VAL A 98 -12.52 -1.99 -1.78
CA VAL A 98 -13.37 -2.52 -0.72
C VAL A 98 -13.81 -3.91 -1.18
N LEU A 99 -13.18 -4.94 -0.63
CA LEU A 99 -13.66 -6.32 -0.72
C LEU A 99 -14.74 -6.53 0.35
N THR A 100 -15.83 -5.76 0.34
CA THR A 100 -17.01 -6.13 1.15
C THR A 100 -17.66 -7.33 0.47
N PRO A 101 -17.64 -8.54 1.06
CA PRO A 101 -18.51 -9.59 0.59
C PRO A 101 -19.96 -9.13 0.78
N SER A 102 -20.73 -9.00 -0.31
CA SER A 102 -22.19 -8.98 -0.17
C SER A 102 -22.60 -10.42 0.09
N PHE A 103 -23.08 -10.68 1.30
CA PHE A 103 -23.77 -11.92 1.62
C PHE A 103 -25.09 -12.02 0.84
#